data_AF-A0A852U055-F1
#
_entry.id   AF-A0A852U055-F1
#
_cell.length_a   1.000
_cell.length_b   1.000
_cell.length_c   1.000
_cell.angle_alpha   90.00
_cell.angle_beta   90.00
_cell.angle_gamma   90.00
#
_symmetry.space_group_name_H-M   'P 1'
#
loop_
_entity.id
_entity.type
_entity.pdbx_description
1 polymer ?
#
loop_
_entity_poly.entity_id
_entity_poly.type
_entity_poly.pdbx_seq_one_letter_code
_entity_poly.pdbx_strand_id
1 'polypeptide(L)'
;MSHPRGRLDGVIHAPVRFSIVAVLAAADRVDFRFVRDTVEITDSALSKQVSTLEGAGYVKVHKMFVGRRPRTHLSLTAEGRAAFDRHVQALRDIAAGAAAPSAPGGEE
;
A
#
# COMPACT_ATOMS: atom_id res chain seq x y z
N MET A 1 10.93 -21.78 12.23
CA MET A 1 9.92 -20.75 11.87
C MET A 1 10.55 -19.78 10.89
N SER A 2 9.90 -19.48 9.76
CA SER A 2 10.42 -18.48 8.81
C SER A 2 10.12 -17.07 9.32
N HIS A 3 11.12 -16.19 9.28
CA HIS A 3 10.99 -14.83 9.80
C HIS A 3 9.92 -14.03 9.01
N PRO A 4 9.02 -13.26 9.65
CA PRO A 4 7.93 -12.55 8.98
C PRO A 4 8.36 -11.61 7.84
N ARG A 5 9.61 -11.15 7.86
CA ARG A 5 10.24 -10.37 6.75
C ARG A 5 10.05 -10.99 5.37
N GLY A 6 9.95 -12.32 5.26
CA GLY A 6 9.74 -13.00 3.98
C GLY A 6 8.38 -12.71 3.33
N ARG A 7 7.43 -12.15 4.08
CA ARG A 7 6.11 -11.73 3.58
C ARG A 7 6.06 -10.25 3.18
N LEU A 8 7.16 -9.51 3.33
CA LEU A 8 7.22 -8.11 2.90
C LEU A 8 7.22 -8.05 1.38
N ASP A 9 6.16 -7.45 0.85
CA ASP A 9 6.03 -7.15 -0.57
C ASP A 9 7.00 -6.03 -1.00
N GLY A 10 7.95 -6.34 -1.88
CA GLY A 10 8.98 -5.39 -2.32
C GLY A 10 8.46 -4.24 -3.19
N VAL A 11 7.32 -4.41 -3.85
CA VAL A 11 6.65 -3.32 -4.56
C VAL A 11 6.04 -2.40 -3.52
N ILE A 12 5.32 -2.90 -2.52
CA ILE A 12 4.70 -2.04 -1.49
C ILE A 12 5.74 -1.46 -0.51
N HIS A 13 6.92 -2.07 -0.37
CA HIS A 13 8.00 -1.66 0.53
C HIS A 13 8.73 -0.38 0.09
N ALA A 14 7.98 0.69 -0.10
CA ALA A 14 8.47 2.06 -0.24
C ALA A 14 7.44 3.02 0.36
N PRO A 15 7.84 4.04 1.14
CA PRO A 15 6.91 4.88 1.90
C PRO A 15 5.76 5.45 1.06
N VAL A 16 6.07 6.02 -0.11
CA VAL A 16 5.06 6.64 -0.98
C VAL A 16 4.08 5.61 -1.53
N ARG A 17 4.56 4.45 -1.98
CA ARG A 17 3.68 3.40 -2.53
C ARG A 17 2.83 2.77 -1.44
N PHE A 18 3.40 2.55 -0.26
CA PHE A 18 2.65 2.10 0.91
C PHE A 18 1.51 3.08 1.25
N SER A 19 1.78 4.39 1.31
CA SER A 19 0.76 5.41 1.56
C SER A 19 -0.33 5.44 0.49
N ILE A 20 0.04 5.37 -0.80
CA ILE A 20 -0.94 5.30 -1.91
C ILE A 20 -1.85 4.07 -1.75
N VAL A 21 -1.27 2.88 -1.55
CA VAL A 21 -2.02 1.64 -1.40
C VAL A 21 -2.90 1.68 -0.15
N ALA A 22 -2.43 2.27 0.95
CA ALA A 22 -3.22 2.42 2.18
C ALA A 22 -4.46 3.31 1.96
N VAL A 23 -4.31 4.44 1.26
CA VAL A 23 -5.44 5.32 0.90
C VAL A 23 -6.46 4.56 0.03
N LEU A 24 -5.97 3.81 -0.96
CA LEU A 24 -6.81 2.99 -1.84
C LEU A 24 -7.39 1.75 -1.15
N ALA A 25 -6.81 1.28 -0.05
CA ALA A 25 -7.35 0.20 0.75
C ALA A 25 -8.55 0.66 1.61
N ALA A 26 -8.66 1.96 1.91
CA ALA A 26 -9.74 2.52 2.71
C ALA A 26 -11.04 2.77 1.91
N ALA A 27 -10.99 2.76 0.57
CA ALA A 27 -12.15 3.05 -0.29
C ALA A 27 -12.09 2.29 -1.62
N ASP A 28 -13.23 1.97 -2.23
CA ASP A 28 -13.27 1.22 -3.50
C ASP A 28 -12.67 1.98 -4.69
N ARG A 29 -12.92 3.29 -4.75
CA ARG A 29 -12.43 4.18 -5.82
C ARG A 29 -12.11 5.54 -5.23
N VAL A 30 -10.96 6.09 -5.61
CA VAL A 30 -10.46 7.36 -5.09
C VAL A 30 -9.97 8.23 -6.26
N ASP A 31 -10.27 9.53 -6.24
CA ASP A 31 -9.76 10.46 -7.24
C ASP A 31 -8.23 10.59 -7.17
N PHE A 32 -7.59 10.66 -8.34
CA PHE A 32 -6.14 10.86 -8.44
C PHE A 32 -5.66 12.09 -7.66
N ARG A 33 -6.38 13.21 -7.73
CA ARG A 33 -6.06 14.43 -6.97
C ARG A 33 -6.18 14.24 -5.46
N PHE A 34 -7.19 13.50 -5.01
CA PHE A 34 -7.36 13.21 -3.59
C PHE A 34 -6.18 12.38 -3.07
N VAL A 35 -5.75 11.35 -3.80
CA VAL A 35 -4.57 10.56 -3.43
C VAL A 35 -3.32 11.43 -3.39
N ARG A 36 -3.13 12.28 -4.40
CA ARG A 36 -2.01 13.23 -4.46
C ARG A 36 -1.96 14.13 -3.23
N ASP A 37 -3.09 14.75 -2.90
CA ASP A 37 -3.19 15.71 -1.80
C ASP A 37 -3.05 15.01 -0.45
N THR A 38 -3.55 13.77 -0.32
CA THR A 38 -3.44 12.96 0.91
C THR A 38 -2.01 12.48 1.16
N VAL A 39 -1.28 12.13 0.10
CA VAL A 39 0.10 11.63 0.19
C VAL A 39 1.13 12.77 0.08
N GLU A 40 0.66 14.00 -0.17
CA GLU A 40 1.47 15.22 -0.25
C GLU A 40 2.60 15.13 -1.30
N ILE A 41 2.29 14.60 -2.48
CA ILE A 41 3.24 14.46 -3.59
C ILE A 41 2.81 15.23 -4.84
N THR A 42 3.70 15.37 -5.81
CA THR A 42 3.36 15.99 -7.10
C THR A 42 2.60 15.03 -8.02
N ASP A 43 1.85 15.57 -8.98
CA ASP A 43 1.18 14.79 -10.03
C ASP A 43 2.15 13.85 -10.78
N SER A 44 3.37 14.33 -11.07
CA SER A 44 4.41 13.55 -11.76
C SER A 44 4.93 12.40 -10.91
N ALA A 45 5.13 12.64 -9.61
CA ALA A 45 5.52 11.60 -8.66
C ALA A 45 4.41 10.55 -8.50
N LEU A 46 3.15 10.98 -8.31
CA LEU A 46 2.02 10.07 -8.18
C LEU A 46 1.84 9.22 -9.44
N SER A 47 1.91 9.83 -10.62
CA SER A 47 1.79 9.12 -11.90
C SER A 47 2.84 8.01 -12.01
N LYS A 48 4.09 8.29 -11.68
CA LYS A 48 5.18 7.30 -11.70
C LYS A 48 4.91 6.14 -10.74
N GLN A 49 4.48 6.42 -9.50
CA GLN A 49 4.19 5.37 -8.52
C GLN A 49 2.97 4.53 -8.91
N VAL A 50 1.92 5.18 -9.41
CA VAL A 50 0.71 4.49 -9.89
C VAL A 50 1.05 3.57 -11.06
N SER A 51 1.88 4.01 -12.02
CA SER A 51 2.33 3.15 -13.12
C SER A 51 3.11 1.92 -12.63
N THR A 52 3.94 2.06 -11.60
CA THR A 52 4.62 0.91 -10.97
C THR A 52 3.63 -0.04 -10.30
N LEU A 53 2.65 0.49 -9.56
CA LEU A 53 1.62 -0.30 -8.89
C LEU A 53 0.66 -0.99 -9.87
N GLU A 54 0.33 -0.33 -10.97
CA GLU A 54 -0.47 -0.87 -12.06
C GLU A 54 0.29 -1.98 -12.80
N GLY A 55 1.58 -1.77 -13.09
CA GLY A 55 2.44 -2.81 -13.68
C GLY A 55 2.60 -4.05 -12.80
N ALA A 56 2.48 -3.90 -11.47
CA ALA A 56 2.44 -5.01 -10.52
C ALA A 56 1.03 -5.62 -10.35
N GLY A 57 0.00 -5.08 -11.01
CA GLY A 57 -1.38 -5.56 -10.91
C GLY A 57 -2.12 -5.15 -9.64
N TYR A 58 -1.58 -4.24 -8.82
CA TYR A 58 -2.16 -3.87 -7.52
C TYR A 58 -3.17 -2.72 -7.59
N VAL A 59 -3.02 -1.86 -8.59
CA VAL A 59 -3.90 -0.69 -8.80
C VAL A 59 -4.46 -0.73 -10.21
N LYS A 60 -5.74 -0.35 -10.34
CA LYS A 60 -6.39 -0.07 -11.62
C LYS A 60 -6.66 1.42 -11.76
N VAL A 61 -6.25 1.97 -12.91
CA VAL A 61 -6.52 3.36 -13.28
C VAL A 61 -7.74 3.43 -14.18
N HIS A 62 -8.78 4.14 -13.74
CA HIS A 62 -10.01 4.35 -14.49
C HIS A 62 -10.14 5.80 -14.91
N LYS A 63 -10.04 6.07 -16.21
CA LYS A 63 -10.31 7.39 -16.80
C LYS A 63 -11.79 7.47 -17.14
N MET A 64 -12.51 8.40 -16.51
CA MET A 64 -13.91 8.67 -16.77
C MET A 64 -14.06 10.10 -17.27
N PHE A 65 -14.88 10.29 -18.32
CA PHE A 65 -15.29 11.62 -18.76
C PHE A 65 -16.59 11.98 -18.06
N VAL A 66 -16.52 12.90 -17.10
CA VAL A 66 -17.72 13.43 -16.43
C VAL A 66 -18.02 14.78 -17.07
N GLY A 67 -18.94 14.77 -18.04
CA GLY A 67 -19.23 15.93 -18.88
C GLY A 67 -18.05 16.27 -19.81
N ARG A 68 -17.53 17.50 -19.71
CA ARG A 68 -16.39 18.00 -20.53
C ARG A 68 -15.01 17.83 -19.89
N ARG A 69 -14.90 17.29 -18.65
CA ARG A 69 -13.63 17.17 -17.94
C ARG A 69 -13.24 15.70 -17.70
N PRO A 70 -12.01 15.27 -18.04
CA PRO A 70 -11.52 13.96 -17.66
C PRO A 70 -11.25 13.91 -16.15
N ARG A 71 -11.79 12.89 -15.47
CA ARG A 71 -11.44 12.52 -14.09
C ARG A 71 -10.78 11.16 -14.10
N THR A 72 -9.65 11.06 -13.40
CA THR A 72 -8.95 9.80 -13.19
C THR A 72 -9.24 9.31 -11.79
N HIS A 73 -9.80 8.11 -11.70
CA HIS A 73 -9.98 7.39 -10.44
C HIS A 73 -8.97 6.25 -10.37
N LEU A 74 -8.53 5.98 -9.16
CA LEU A 74 -7.64 4.90 -8.79
C LEU A 74 -8.43 3.93 -7.91
N SER A 75 -8.20 2.64 -8.09
CA SER A 75 -8.82 1.59 -7.28
C SER A 75 -7.84 0.48 -7.03
N LEU A 76 -7.90 -0.12 -5.85
CA LEU A 76 -7.12 -1.31 -5.55
C LEU A 76 -7.73 -2.54 -6.24
N THR A 77 -6.88 -3.44 -6.73
CA THR A 77 -7.34 -4.76 -7.18
C THR A 77 -7.49 -5.71 -5.99
N ALA A 78 -8.17 -6.84 -6.21
CA ALA A 78 -8.23 -7.90 -5.19
C ALA A 78 -6.82 -8.40 -4.80
N GLU A 79 -5.92 -8.50 -5.78
CA GLU A 79 -4.52 -8.88 -5.55
C GLU A 79 -3.77 -7.82 -4.77
N GLY A 80 -3.91 -6.54 -5.14
CA GLY A 80 -3.31 -5.42 -4.41
C GLY A 80 -3.80 -5.32 -2.97
N ARG A 81 -5.09 -5.61 -2.72
CA ARG A 81 -5.66 -5.66 -1.37
C ARG A 81 -5.04 -6.79 -0.55
N ALA A 82 -5.01 -8.00 -1.11
CA ALA A 82 -4.39 -9.13 -0.44
C ALA A 82 -2.89 -8.92 -0.19
N ALA A 83 -2.17 -8.29 -1.12
CA ALA A 83 -0.76 -7.94 -0.97
C ALA A 83 -0.55 -6.92 0.15
N PHE A 84 -1.39 -5.87 0.21
CA PHE A 84 -1.36 -4.88 1.28
C PHE A 84 -1.62 -5.49 2.65
N ASP A 85 -2.68 -6.30 2.79
CA ASP A 85 -3.05 -6.92 4.06
C ASP A 85 -1.93 -7.85 4.56
N ARG A 86 -1.34 -8.66 3.66
CA ARG A 86 -0.17 -9.50 4.00
C ARG A 86 1.04 -8.66 4.41
N HIS A 87 1.31 -7.55 3.73
CA HIS A 87 2.44 -6.67 4.03
C HIS A 87 2.26 -6.00 5.40
N VAL A 88 1.08 -5.45 5.68
CA VAL A 88 0.75 -4.83 6.97
C VAL A 88 0.83 -5.85 8.09
N GLN A 89 0.31 -7.06 7.88
CA GLN A 89 0.41 -8.13 8.88
C GLN A 89 1.87 -8.49 9.16
N ALA A 90 2.71 -8.60 8.12
CA ALA A 90 4.14 -8.86 8.30
C ALA A 90 4.83 -7.76 9.11
N LEU A 91 4.53 -6.48 8.84
CA LEU A 91 5.05 -5.35 9.62
C LEU A 91 4.60 -5.42 11.08
N ARG A 92 3.33 -5.77 11.34
CA ARG A 92 2.81 -5.97 12.70
C ARG A 92 3.51 -7.11 13.42
N ASP A 93 3.73 -8.24 12.76
CA ASP A 93 4.41 -9.39 13.36
C ASP A 93 5.88 -9.08 13.71
N ILE A 94 6.55 -8.29 12.85
CA ILE A 94 7.92 -7.80 13.11
C ILE A 94 7.91 -6.86 14.32
N ALA A 95 6.99 -5.88 14.33
CA ALA A 95 6.90 -4.87 15.39
C ALA A 95 6.46 -5.48 16.74
N ALA A 96 5.62 -6.50 16.72
CA ALA A 96 5.17 -7.23 17.90
C ALA A 96 6.26 -8.13 18.52
N GLY A 97 7.44 -8.20 17.90
CA GLY A 97 8.55 -8.97 18.45
C GLY A 97 8.33 -10.47 18.34
N ALA A 98 7.76 -10.98 17.23
CA ALA A 98 7.75 -12.43 16.95
C ALA A 98 9.17 -13.04 16.79
N ALA A 99 10.22 -12.24 17.00
CA ALA A 99 11.63 -12.62 17.14
C ALA A 99 12.26 -12.12 18.45
N ALA A 100 11.47 -11.74 19.46
CA ALA A 100 11.97 -11.51 20.82
C ALA A 100 11.95 -12.85 21.55
N PRO A 101 13.11 -13.39 21.99
CA PRO A 101 13.07 -14.44 23.00
C PRO A 101 12.36 -13.83 24.21
N SER A 102 11.25 -14.45 24.61
CA SER A 102 10.62 -14.17 25.89
C SER A 102 11.72 -14.17 26.94
N ALA A 103 11.98 -13.02 27.55
CA ALA A 103 12.92 -12.94 28.65
C ALA A 103 12.51 -13.99 29.69
N PRO A 104 13.40 -14.90 30.13
CA PRO A 104 13.09 -15.67 31.32
C PRO A 104 12.94 -14.66 32.45
N GLY A 105 11.81 -14.74 33.15
CA GLY A 105 11.56 -13.97 34.35
C GLY A 105 12.77 -14.10 35.28
N GLY A 106 13.09 -13.01 35.97
CA GLY A 106 14.12 -13.01 36.98
C GLY A 106 13.87 -14.13 37.98
N GLU A 107 14.88 -14.99 38.11
CA GLU A 107 15.09 -15.81 39.30
C GLU A 107 16.20 -15.12 40.09
N GLU A 108 15.76 -14.60 41.25
CA GLU A 108 16.48 -14.32 42.52
C GLU A 108 17.47 -13.15 42.61
#